data_AF-A0A0T9RTM9-F1
#
_entry.id   AF-A0A0T9RTM9-F1
#
_cell.length_a   1.000
_cell.length_b   1.000
_cell.length_c   1.000
_cell.angle_alpha   90.00
_cell.angle_beta   90.00
_cell.angle_gamma   90.00
#
_symmetry.space_group_name_H-M   'P 1'
#
loop_
_entity.id
_entity.type
_entity.pdbx_description
1 polymer ?
#
loop_
_entity_poly.entity_id
_entity_poly.type
_entity_poly.pdbx_seq_one_letter_code
_entity_poly.pdbx_strand_id
1 'polypeptide(L)'
;MNNLSNRVSSALATIPDEHQSLALDNIHYLSKVKVDYILTVFIFATVKRSDVKAKPVMRRVTASSYNEARQQLIGDYVISFAGKVPFREVNHG
;
A
#
# COMPACT_ATOMS: atom_id res chain seq x y z
N MET A 1 -15.87 34.79 36.03
CA MET A 1 -15.95 35.18 34.61
C MET A 1 -14.99 34.32 33.79
N ASN A 2 -15.52 33.20 33.28
CA ASN A 2 -15.38 32.63 31.94
C ASN A 2 -14.09 32.92 31.15
N ASN A 3 -13.32 31.89 30.79
CA ASN A 3 -13.36 31.34 29.43
C ASN A 3 -12.47 30.09 29.25
N LEU A 4 -13.10 29.00 28.82
CA LEU A 4 -12.47 27.89 28.09
C LEU A 4 -11.97 28.42 26.73
N SER A 5 -10.77 28.04 26.30
CA SER A 5 -10.42 27.97 24.88
C SER A 5 -9.34 26.93 24.61
N ASN A 6 -9.86 25.77 24.21
CA ASN A 6 -9.18 24.65 23.57
C ASN A 6 -8.58 25.12 22.24
N ARG A 7 -7.48 24.50 21.76
CA ARG A 7 -7.33 23.97 20.37
C ARG A 7 -5.87 23.64 19.96
N VAL A 8 -5.69 22.35 19.65
CA VAL A 8 -5.00 21.76 18.47
C VAL A 8 -3.47 21.60 18.48
N SER A 9 -3.10 20.34 18.28
CA SER A 9 -1.81 19.69 18.03
C SER A 9 -1.01 20.17 16.80
N SER A 10 0.20 19.61 16.67
CA SER A 10 1.09 19.53 15.49
C SER A 10 2.10 20.69 15.36
N ALA A 11 3.36 20.51 14.98
CA ALA A 11 4.08 19.36 14.45
C ALA A 11 5.58 19.48 14.80
N LEU A 12 6.24 18.33 14.95
CA LEU A 12 7.69 18.19 15.07
C LEU A 12 8.35 18.70 13.76
N ALA A 13 9.15 19.76 13.84
CA ALA A 13 9.92 20.27 12.71
C ALA A 13 11.35 19.73 12.75
N THR A 14 11.83 19.13 11.66
CA THR A 14 13.27 18.91 11.41
C THR A 14 13.51 19.07 9.91
N ILE A 15 14.45 19.97 9.57
CA ILE A 15 14.85 20.37 8.22
C ILE A 15 15.96 19.43 7.71
N PRO A 16 16.09 19.19 6.39
CA PRO A 16 17.40 18.84 5.82
C PRO A 16 17.82 19.69 4.60
N ASP A 17 19.13 19.95 4.56
CA ASP A 17 19.93 20.77 3.64
C ASP A 17 20.42 19.99 2.39
N GLU A 18 20.64 20.69 1.27
CA GLU A 18 20.99 20.18 -0.07
C GLU A 18 22.46 19.72 -0.20
N HIS A 19 22.74 18.76 -1.10
CA HIS A 19 23.52 18.99 -2.34
C HIS A 19 23.99 17.70 -3.06
N GLN A 20 24.09 17.85 -4.39
CA GLN A 20 24.91 17.12 -5.40
C GLN A 20 24.23 16.01 -6.22
N SER A 21 24.07 16.31 -7.52
CA SER A 21 23.45 15.51 -8.57
C SER A 21 24.53 14.87 -9.47
N LEU A 22 24.38 13.58 -9.79
CA LEU A 22 25.16 12.88 -10.83
C LEU A 22 24.22 12.06 -11.74
N ALA A 23 24.32 12.37 -13.04
CA ALA A 23 24.07 11.56 -14.24
C ALA A 23 22.66 10.94 -14.51
N LEU A 24 22.18 11.28 -15.70
CA LEU A 24 20.86 11.13 -16.33
C LEU A 24 20.57 9.75 -16.96
N ASP A 25 20.83 8.64 -16.27
CA ASP A 25 20.52 7.29 -16.83
C ASP A 25 19.42 6.53 -16.09
N ASN A 26 18.89 7.12 -15.01
CA ASN A 26 17.98 6.43 -14.13
C ASN A 26 16.55 6.97 -14.27
N ILE A 27 15.92 6.75 -15.42
CA ILE A 27 14.50 7.05 -15.60
C ILE A 27 13.63 6.18 -14.64
N HIS A 28 14.17 5.07 -14.10
CA HIS A 28 13.56 4.29 -13.01
C HIS A 28 13.81 4.85 -11.59
N TYR A 29 14.60 5.92 -11.46
CA TYR A 29 14.96 6.56 -10.19
C TYR A 29 14.33 7.95 -10.03
N LEU A 30 13.61 8.43 -11.05
CA LEU A 30 12.87 9.69 -11.06
C LEU A 30 11.38 9.52 -10.69
N SER A 31 11.07 8.70 -9.67
CA SER A 31 9.87 8.92 -8.84
C SER A 31 10.21 9.34 -7.40
N LYS A 32 11.50 9.58 -7.12
CA LYS A 32 12.11 9.91 -5.82
C LYS A 32 11.75 11.32 -5.28
N VAL A 33 10.54 11.81 -5.57
CA VAL A 33 9.93 12.99 -4.90
C VAL A 33 8.56 12.65 -4.29
N LYS A 34 8.10 11.39 -4.39
CA LYS A 34 6.87 10.92 -3.74
C LYS A 34 7.20 9.65 -2.95
N VAL A 35 7.55 9.82 -1.67
CA VAL A 35 7.74 8.80 -0.62
C VAL A 35 7.67 7.37 -1.18
N ASP A 36 8.83 6.73 -1.41
CA ASP A 36 8.94 5.40 -2.01
C ASP A 36 8.23 4.33 -1.15
N TYR A 37 6.90 4.21 -1.28
CA TYR A 37 6.17 3.11 -0.67
C TYR A 37 6.45 1.85 -1.49
N ILE A 38 7.15 0.87 -0.90
CA ILE A 38 7.34 -0.45 -1.51
C ILE A 38 5.97 -1.12 -1.63
N LEU A 39 5.37 -1.03 -2.82
CA LEU A 39 4.09 -1.69 -3.09
C LEU A 39 4.33 -3.16 -3.36
N THR A 40 3.55 -4.01 -2.68
CA THR A 40 3.50 -5.44 -2.95
C THR A 40 2.15 -5.77 -3.57
N VAL A 41 2.14 -6.67 -4.55
CA VAL A 41 0.90 -7.32 -5.00
C VAL A 41 0.59 -8.51 -4.09
N PHE A 42 -0.56 -8.46 -3.45
CA PHE A 42 -1.15 -9.55 -2.69
C PHE A 42 -2.22 -10.25 -3.52
N ILE A 43 -2.32 -11.57 -3.41
CA ILE A 43 -3.36 -12.38 -4.04
C ILE A 43 -4.23 -12.97 -2.94
N PHE A 44 -5.55 -12.86 -3.08
CA PHE A 44 -6.54 -13.45 -2.17
C PHE A 44 -7.51 -14.33 -2.95
N ALA A 45 -7.91 -15.47 -2.40
CA ALA A 45 -9.14 -16.13 -2.84
C ALA A 45 -10.34 -15.43 -2.18
N THR A 46 -11.30 -14.99 -2.99
CA THR A 46 -12.43 -14.15 -2.53
C THR A 46 -13.76 -14.72 -2.96
N VAL A 47 -14.78 -14.61 -2.10
CA VAL A 47 -16.19 -14.90 -2.41
C VAL A 47 -17.01 -13.69 -2.05
N LYS A 48 -17.85 -13.20 -2.97
CA LYS A 48 -18.66 -11.99 -2.76
C LYS A 48 -19.81 -12.30 -1.79
N ARG A 49 -19.90 -11.55 -0.68
CA ARG A 49 -20.90 -11.78 0.38
C ARG A 49 -22.33 -11.53 -0.08
N SER A 50 -22.52 -10.57 -0.97
CA SER A 50 -23.85 -10.18 -1.47
C SER A 50 -24.45 -11.20 -2.45
N ASP A 51 -23.68 -12.20 -2.88
CA ASP A 51 -24.09 -13.15 -3.90
C ASP A 51 -23.96 -14.58 -3.37
N VAL A 52 -25.11 -15.19 -3.05
CA VAL A 52 -25.23 -16.53 -2.46
C VAL A 52 -24.77 -17.63 -3.43
N LYS A 53 -24.63 -17.32 -4.73
CA LYS A 53 -24.14 -18.25 -5.75
C LYS A 53 -22.73 -17.89 -6.24
N ALA A 54 -22.07 -16.93 -5.60
CA ALA A 54 -20.72 -16.52 -5.97
C ALA A 54 -19.73 -17.69 -5.88
N LYS A 55 -18.99 -17.91 -6.97
CA LYS A 55 -17.85 -18.81 -6.98
C LYS A 55 -16.61 -18.10 -6.43
N PRO A 56 -15.65 -18.83 -5.83
CA PRO A 56 -14.36 -18.26 -5.45
C PRO A 56 -13.62 -17.67 -6.66
N VAL A 57 -13.06 -16.47 -6.48
CA VAL A 57 -12.25 -15.77 -7.49
C VAL A 57 -10.97 -15.26 -6.86
N MET A 58 -9.85 -15.40 -7.57
CA MET A 58 -8.57 -14.84 -7.16
C MET A 58 -8.54 -13.33 -7.44
N ARG A 59 -8.37 -12.50 -6.41
CA ARG A 59 -8.20 -11.04 -6.55
C ARG A 59 -6.79 -10.62 -6.21
N ARG A 60 -6.24 -9.71 -7.02
CA ARG A 60 -4.94 -9.07 -6.81
C ARG A 60 -5.16 -7.69 -6.20
N VAL A 61 -4.39 -7.35 -5.17
CA VAL A 61 -4.42 -6.05 -4.52
C VAL A 61 -3.00 -5.54 -4.37
N THR A 62 -2.73 -4.36 -4.92
CA THR A 62 -1.45 -3.67 -4.74
C THR A 62 -1.58 -2.77 -3.52
N ALA A 63 -0.74 -3.00 -2.51
CA ALA A 63 -0.76 -2.22 -1.26
C ALA A 63 0.63 -2.17 -0.63
N SER A 64 0.82 -1.23 0.30
CA SER A 64 2.06 -1.12 1.08
C SER A 64 2.18 -2.21 2.15
N SER A 65 1.05 -2.77 2.59
CA SER A 65 1.01 -3.82 3.61
C SER A 65 -0.13 -4.81 3.37
N TYR A 66 0.00 -5.98 3.99
CA TYR A 66 -1.06 -6.99 3.97
C TYR A 66 -2.36 -6.48 4.60
N ASN A 67 -2.25 -5.72 5.70
CA ASN A 67 -3.42 -5.20 6.40
C ASN A 67 -4.20 -4.20 5.54
N GLU A 68 -3.50 -3.30 4.86
CA GLU A 68 -4.10 -2.37 3.90
C GLU A 68 -4.78 -3.13 2.75
N ALA A 69 -4.10 -4.13 2.16
CA ALA A 69 -4.68 -4.94 1.10
C ALA A 69 -5.97 -5.67 1.55
N ARG A 70 -5.97 -6.18 2.79
CA ARG A 70 -7.12 -6.87 3.39
C ARG A 70 -8.29 -5.92 3.62
N GLN A 71 -8.03 -4.70 4.11
CA GLN A 71 -9.06 -3.70 4.37
C GLN A 71 -9.83 -3.32 3.10
N GLN A 72 -9.17 -3.29 1.94
CA GLN A 72 -9.82 -3.03 0.66
C GLN A 72 -10.87 -4.09 0.25
N LEU A 73 -10.82 -5.30 0.81
CA LEU A 73 -11.68 -6.41 0.39
C LEU A 73 -12.70 -6.86 1.46
N ILE A 74 -12.43 -6.64 2.74
CA ILE A 74 -13.21 -7.29 3.82
C ILE A 74 -14.65 -6.79 3.96
N GLY A 75 -15.00 -5.63 3.40
CA GLY A 75 -16.38 -5.16 3.37
C GLY A 75 -17.27 -6.09 2.56
N ASP A 76 -16.87 -6.34 1.31
CA ASP A 76 -17.69 -7.01 0.31
C ASP A 76 -17.42 -8.51 0.18
N TYR A 77 -16.26 -8.97 0.64
CA TYR A 77 -15.79 -10.33 0.40
C TYR A 77 -15.53 -11.11 1.69
N VAL A 78 -15.86 -12.40 1.65
CA VAL A 78 -15.15 -13.40 2.45
C VAL A 78 -13.82 -13.67 1.75
N ILE A 79 -12.73 -13.58 2.49
CA ILE A 79 -11.37 -13.78 1.97
C ILE A 79 -10.74 -15.01 2.64
N SER A 80 -10.05 -15.82 1.85
CA SER A 80 -9.26 -16.97 2.31
C SER A 80 -7.93 -16.98 1.57
N PHE A 81 -6.89 -17.55 2.20
CA PHE A 81 -5.52 -17.72 1.67
C PHE A 81 -4.93 -16.48 0.97
N ALA A 82 -3.91 -15.87 1.56
CA ALA A 82 -3.24 -14.72 0.98
C ALA A 82 -1.75 -14.94 0.76
N GLY A 83 -1.28 -14.67 -0.47
CA GLY A 83 0.12 -14.74 -0.85
C GLY A 83 0.64 -13.41 -1.37
N LYS A 84 1.95 -13.18 -1.22
CA LYS A 84 2.66 -12.07 -1.89
C LYS A 84 3.19 -12.57 -3.22
N VAL A 85 3.01 -11.80 -4.28
CA VAL A 85 3.65 -12.09 -5.57
C VAL A 85 5.10 -11.61 -5.50
N PRO A 86 6.08 -12.47 -5.80
CA PRO A 86 7.47 -12.04 -5.85
C PRO A 86 7.67 -11.00 -6.95
N PHE A 87 8.43 -9.95 -6.64
CA PHE A 87 8.74 -8.85 -7.56
C PHE A 87 9.75 -9.25 -8.65
N ARG A 88 10.47 -10.36 -8.46
CA ARG A 88 11.42 -10.93 -9.42
C ARG A 88 10.92 -12.31 -9.85
N GLU A 89 10.84 -12.53 -11.16
CA GLU A 89 10.70 -13.87 -11.71
C GLU A 89 11.87 -14.74 -11.26
N VAL A 90 11.55 -15.91 -10.70
CA VAL A 90 12.52 -16.95 -10.42
C VAL A 90 12.71 -17.76 -11.71
N ASN A 91 13.86 -17.60 -12.35
CA ASN A 91 14.28 -18.49 -13.44
C ASN A 91 14.67 -19.83 -12.83
N HIS A 92 13.87 -20.87 -13.10
CA HIS A 92 14.25 -22.24 -12.85
C HIS A 92 14.76 -22.80 -14.19
N GLY A 93 16.09 -22.74 -14.36
CA GLY A 93 16.78 -23.38 -15.48
C GLY A 93 16.80 -24.89 -15.37
#